data_AF-A0A7R8ZXB5-F1
#
_entry.id   AF-A0A7R8ZXB5-F1
#
_cell.length_a   1.000
_cell.length_b   1.000
_cell.length_c   1.000
_cell.angle_alpha   90.00
_cell.angle_beta   90.00
_cell.angle_gamma   90.00
#
_symmetry.space_group_name_H-M   'P 1'
#
loop_
_entity.id
_entity.type
_entity.pdbx_description
1 polymer ?
#
loop_
_entity_poly.entity_id
_entity_poly.type
_entity_poly.pdbx_seq_one_letter_code
_entity_poly.pdbx_strand_id
1 'polypeptide(L)'
;VIEAGGIQWMTAGRGIIHSEMPEQEDGLLSGFQLWINLPARHKMTPAAYQEYPADQLPIENRGDGTTVKVICGYTSQGTKAPVQQPLTDARFMDVTLPAGGVFRETLGTDDTVIVYGVEGLIDVGAEGKPLASGQLGVLEHGNEVSVTSSAPARFLLIAGKPLNEPIARGGP
;
A
#
# COMPACT_ATOMS: atom_id res chain seq x y z
N VAL A 1 11.39 -15.23 8.35
CA VAL A 1 10.66 -15.78 7.19
C VAL A 1 9.39 -14.97 7.05
N ILE A 2 9.08 -14.49 5.85
CA ILE A 2 7.86 -13.71 5.59
C ILE A 2 6.87 -14.66 4.91
N GLU A 3 5.87 -15.10 5.66
CA GLU A 3 4.85 -16.01 5.17
C GLU A 3 3.83 -15.30 4.27
N ALA A 4 3.08 -16.08 3.50
CA ALA A 4 2.03 -15.58 2.61
C ALA A 4 1.06 -14.64 3.33
N GLY A 5 0.95 -13.41 2.81
CA GLY A 5 0.06 -12.39 3.35
C GLY A 5 0.57 -11.65 4.59
N GLY A 6 1.72 -12.05 5.15
CA GLY A 6 2.46 -11.28 6.16
C GLY A 6 3.25 -10.13 5.53
N ILE A 7 3.82 -9.28 6.38
CA ILE A 7 4.62 -8.13 5.95
C ILE A 7 5.92 -8.01 6.75
N GLN A 8 6.92 -7.42 6.10
CA GLN A 8 8.09 -6.85 6.76
C GLN A 8 8.17 -5.36 6.41
N TRP A 9 8.23 -4.53 7.44
CA TRP A 9 8.50 -3.11 7.32
C TRP A 9 9.91 -2.81 7.83
N MET A 10 10.83 -2.59 6.91
CA MET A 10 12.23 -2.32 7.20
C MET A 10 12.53 -0.82 7.06
N THR A 11 13.02 -0.20 8.13
CA THR A 11 13.62 1.13 8.09
C THR A 11 15.13 0.98 7.96
N ALA A 12 15.69 1.28 6.79
CA ALA A 12 17.14 1.19 6.57
C ALA A 12 17.92 2.26 7.35
N GLY A 13 17.40 3.49 7.42
CA GLY A 13 18.03 4.60 8.14
C GLY A 13 19.48 4.82 7.69
N ARG A 14 20.41 4.90 8.66
CA ARG A 14 21.84 5.11 8.39
C ARG A 14 22.54 3.97 7.63
N GLY A 15 21.85 2.86 7.38
CA GLY A 15 22.36 1.76 6.57
C GLY A 15 21.99 0.39 7.13
N ILE A 16 21.80 -0.55 6.20
CA ILE A 16 21.52 -1.95 6.49
C ILE A 16 22.13 -2.82 5.38
N ILE A 17 22.62 -4.00 5.75
CA ILE A 17 23.05 -5.02 4.79
C ILE A 17 22.22 -6.25 5.11
N HIS A 18 21.47 -6.73 4.12
CA HIS A 18 20.58 -7.88 4.26
C HIS A 18 20.51 -8.67 2.96
N SER A 19 19.92 -9.85 3.03
CA SER A 19 19.62 -10.70 1.88
C SER A 19 18.18 -11.17 2.01
N GLU A 20 17.44 -11.13 0.91
CA GLU A 20 16.07 -11.61 0.79
C GLU A 20 16.10 -12.76 -0.23
N MET A 21 15.91 -14.00 0.24
CA MET A 21 15.99 -15.19 -0.59
C MET A 21 14.64 -15.91 -0.59
N PRO A 22 14.18 -16.43 -1.75
CA PRO A 22 13.02 -17.31 -1.82
C PRO A 22 13.17 -18.54 -0.91
N GLU A 23 12.17 -18.80 -0.10
CA GLU A 23 11.99 -20.06 0.66
C GLU A 23 10.68 -20.70 0.18
N GLN A 24 10.64 -21.06 -1.11
CA GLN A 24 9.44 -21.58 -1.76
C GLN A 24 9.52 -23.11 -1.88
N GLU A 25 8.52 -23.81 -1.35
CA GLU A 25 8.39 -25.26 -1.49
C GLU A 25 7.54 -25.65 -2.73
N ASP A 26 6.35 -25.05 -2.88
CA ASP A 26 5.40 -25.34 -3.95
C ASP A 26 4.68 -24.07 -4.47
N GLY A 27 4.08 -24.12 -5.66
CA GLY A 27 3.20 -23.06 -6.19
C GLY A 27 3.91 -21.87 -6.86
N LEU A 28 3.42 -20.65 -6.62
CA LEU A 28 4.02 -19.39 -7.11
C LEU A 28 4.47 -18.53 -5.92
N LEU A 29 5.68 -17.97 -6.01
CA LEU A 29 6.11 -16.89 -5.11
C LEU A 29 5.68 -15.55 -5.69
N SER A 30 4.87 -14.80 -4.94
CA SER A 30 4.44 -13.45 -5.31
C SER A 30 4.48 -12.53 -4.10
N GLY A 31 4.95 -11.31 -4.30
CA GLY A 31 5.10 -10.30 -3.25
C GLY A 31 5.29 -8.92 -3.84
N PHE A 32 5.11 -7.91 -3.00
CA PHE A 32 5.33 -6.50 -3.35
C PHE A 32 6.44 -5.93 -2.49
N GLN A 33 7.32 -5.14 -3.11
CA GLN A 33 8.33 -4.36 -2.40
C GLN A 33 8.14 -2.89 -2.72
N LEU A 34 7.98 -2.08 -1.67
CA LEU A 34 7.78 -0.64 -1.77
C LEU A 34 8.84 0.08 -0.94
N TRP A 35 9.54 1.04 -1.57
CA TRP A 35 10.45 1.92 -0.87
C TRP A 35 9.77 3.25 -0.55
N ILE A 36 9.68 3.57 0.73
CA ILE A 36 9.13 4.83 1.21
C ILE A 36 10.28 5.69 1.72
N ASN A 37 10.41 6.89 1.15
CA ASN A 37 11.49 7.80 1.50
C ASN A 37 11.34 8.31 2.94
N LEU A 38 12.46 8.56 3.61
CA LEU A 38 12.50 9.18 4.94
C LEU A 38 12.75 10.69 4.83
N PRO A 39 12.12 11.52 5.69
CA PRO A 39 12.49 12.91 5.85
C PRO A 39 13.98 13.05 6.18
N ALA A 40 14.63 14.14 5.72
CA ALA A 40 16.06 14.37 5.85
C ALA A 40 16.57 14.17 7.29
N ARG A 41 15.83 14.68 8.28
CA ARG A 41 16.16 14.55 9.71
C ARG A 41 16.17 13.11 10.25
N HIS A 42 15.53 12.16 9.56
CA HIS A 42 15.44 10.75 9.95
C HIS A 42 16.32 9.82 9.11
N LYS A 43 16.96 10.30 8.04
CA LYS A 43 17.79 9.47 7.16
C LYS A 43 18.95 8.78 7.87
N MET A 44 19.42 9.31 9.01
CA MET A 44 20.52 8.73 9.81
C MET A 44 20.04 8.02 11.09
N THR A 45 18.75 7.74 11.23
CA THR A 45 18.21 6.98 12.36
C THR A 45 18.77 5.54 12.37
N PRO A 46 18.88 4.86 13.52
CA PRO A 46 19.20 3.43 13.55
C PRO A 46 18.21 2.62 12.72
N ALA A 47 18.70 1.57 12.06
CA ALA A 47 17.85 0.64 11.35
C ALA A 47 16.84 -0.04 12.29
N ALA A 48 15.66 -0.37 11.77
CA ALA A 48 14.60 -1.01 12.54
C ALA A 48 13.77 -1.94 11.65
N TYR A 49 13.19 -2.97 12.27
CA TYR A 49 12.28 -3.92 11.64
C TYR A 49 10.97 -3.98 12.39
N GLN A 50 9.88 -4.11 11.66
CA GLN A 50 8.57 -4.50 12.18
C GLN A 50 8.04 -5.59 11.27
N GLU A 51 7.73 -6.74 11.83
CA GLU A 51 7.23 -7.90 11.09
C GLU A 51 5.90 -8.31 11.67
N TYR A 52 4.92 -8.53 10.80
CA TYR A 52 3.58 -8.93 11.20
C TYR A 52 3.12 -10.09 10.33
N PRO A 53 2.77 -11.25 10.92
CA PRO A 53 2.10 -12.33 10.19
C PRO A 53 0.72 -11.89 9.71
N ALA A 54 0.16 -12.63 8.75
CA ALA A 54 -1.10 -12.28 8.09
C ALA A 54 -2.28 -12.12 9.05
N ASP A 55 -2.32 -12.90 10.12
CA ASP A 55 -3.37 -12.90 11.15
C ASP A 55 -3.29 -11.70 12.12
N GLN A 56 -2.16 -10.98 12.13
CA GLN A 56 -1.99 -9.73 12.89
C GLN A 56 -2.31 -8.48 12.06
N LEU A 57 -2.58 -8.64 10.76
CA LEU A 57 -2.98 -7.53 9.91
C LEU A 57 -4.51 -7.41 9.89
N PRO A 58 -5.06 -6.23 10.20
CA PRO A 58 -6.50 -6.06 10.22
C PRO A 58 -7.07 -6.13 8.81
N ILE A 59 -8.19 -6.85 8.69
CA ILE A 59 -9.01 -6.91 7.48
C ILE A 59 -10.33 -6.22 7.79
N GLU A 60 -10.58 -5.11 7.12
CA GLU A 60 -11.82 -4.38 7.20
C GLU A 60 -12.79 -4.87 6.11
N ASN A 61 -14.02 -5.19 6.51
CA ASN A 61 -15.09 -5.62 5.61
C ASN A 61 -16.05 -4.45 5.37
N ARG A 62 -16.32 -4.11 4.11
CA ARG A 62 -17.21 -2.98 3.75
C ARG A 62 -18.67 -3.40 3.51
N GLY A 63 -19.02 -4.66 3.80
CA GLY A 63 -20.39 -5.17 3.81
C GLY A 63 -20.95 -5.61 2.46
N ASP A 64 -20.41 -5.13 1.35
CA ASP A 64 -20.76 -5.52 -0.03
C ASP A 64 -19.91 -6.70 -0.56
N GLY A 65 -19.03 -7.25 0.28
CA GLY A 65 -18.02 -8.24 -0.10
C GLY A 65 -16.63 -7.64 -0.36
N THR A 66 -16.49 -6.31 -0.37
CA THR A 66 -15.20 -5.64 -0.43
C THR A 66 -14.44 -5.85 0.87
N THR A 67 -13.17 -6.22 0.76
CA THR A 67 -12.26 -6.38 1.89
C THR A 67 -11.03 -5.51 1.71
N VAL A 68 -10.55 -4.93 2.80
CA VAL A 68 -9.40 -4.05 2.84
C VAL A 68 -8.43 -4.57 3.90
N LYS A 69 -7.30 -5.14 3.47
CA LYS A 69 -6.18 -5.44 4.37
C LYS A 69 -5.38 -4.15 4.58
N VAL A 70 -5.32 -3.67 5.82
CA VAL A 70 -4.63 -2.41 6.15
C VAL A 70 -3.18 -2.71 6.54
N ILE A 71 -2.23 -2.40 5.66
CA ILE A 71 -0.80 -2.69 5.82
C ILE A 71 -0.10 -1.60 6.64
N CYS A 72 -0.40 -0.33 6.34
CA CYS A 72 0.14 0.83 7.05
C CYS A 72 -0.93 1.92 7.19
N GLY A 73 -0.89 2.64 8.30
CA GLY A 73 -1.76 3.77 8.56
C GLY A 73 -3.16 3.33 9.00
N TYR A 74 -4.19 3.93 8.42
CA TYR A 74 -5.58 3.70 8.82
C TYR A 74 -6.55 3.98 7.67
N THR A 75 -7.75 3.40 7.77
CA THR A 75 -8.85 3.62 6.83
C THR A 75 -9.74 4.78 7.27
N SER A 76 -10.55 5.29 6.35
CA SER A 76 -11.59 6.29 6.57
C SER A 76 -12.68 5.83 7.55
N GLN A 77 -12.87 4.52 7.70
CA GLN A 77 -13.76 3.92 8.71
C GLN A 77 -13.07 3.68 10.07
N GLY A 78 -11.77 3.97 10.17
CA GLY A 78 -11.03 3.98 11.43
C GLY A 78 -10.26 2.71 11.76
N THR A 79 -10.23 1.71 10.87
CA THR A 79 -9.39 0.51 11.05
C THR A 79 -7.92 0.91 10.95
N LYS A 80 -7.11 0.51 11.93
CA LYS A 80 -5.69 0.92 12.04
C LYS A 80 -4.76 -0.29 11.89
N ALA A 81 -3.76 -0.15 11.02
CA ALA A 81 -2.68 -1.12 10.89
C ALA A 81 -1.73 -1.06 12.11
N PRO A 82 -0.98 -2.13 12.40
CA PRO A 82 0.07 -2.07 13.42
C PRO A 82 1.26 -1.20 13.00
N VAL A 83 1.52 -1.06 11.69
CA VAL A 83 2.52 -0.13 11.16
C VAL A 83 1.92 1.28 11.03
N GLN A 84 2.59 2.26 11.64
CA GLN A 84 2.21 3.67 11.58
C GLN A 84 3.40 4.52 11.10
N GLN A 85 3.12 5.49 10.23
CA GLN A 85 4.13 6.42 9.68
C GLN A 85 3.69 7.88 9.86
N PRO A 86 3.72 8.42 11.09
CA PRO A 86 3.18 9.75 11.37
C PRO A 86 3.94 10.89 10.66
N LEU A 87 5.17 10.64 10.20
CA LEU A 87 5.99 11.63 9.52
C LEU A 87 5.52 11.92 8.09
N THR A 88 4.98 10.91 7.41
CA THR A 88 4.46 11.00 6.04
C THR A 88 2.96 10.75 5.97
N ASP A 89 2.30 10.45 7.10
CA ASP A 89 0.90 10.03 7.16
C ASP A 89 0.60 8.89 6.16
N ALA A 90 1.58 7.99 5.98
CA ALA A 90 1.51 7.01 4.90
C ALA A 90 0.40 5.98 5.16
N ARG A 91 -0.38 5.72 4.11
CA ARG A 91 -1.42 4.70 4.08
C ARG A 91 -1.09 3.69 2.99
N PHE A 92 -1.24 2.41 3.32
CA PHE A 92 -1.03 1.32 2.38
C PHE A 92 -2.10 0.27 2.64
N MET A 93 -2.93 0.03 1.61
CA MET A 93 -4.05 -0.91 1.65
C MET A 93 -3.96 -1.88 0.48
N ASP A 94 -4.28 -3.13 0.75
CA ASP A 94 -4.52 -4.19 -0.25
C ASP A 94 -6.02 -4.48 -0.27
N VAL A 95 -6.67 -4.12 -1.38
CA VAL A 95 -8.12 -4.08 -1.53
C VAL A 95 -8.57 -5.16 -2.49
N THR A 96 -9.54 -5.97 -2.06
CA THR A 96 -10.24 -6.95 -2.92
C THR A 96 -11.68 -6.50 -3.12
N LEU A 97 -12.08 -6.35 -4.38
CA LEU A 97 -13.44 -6.00 -4.80
C LEU A 97 -14.17 -7.23 -5.35
N PRO A 98 -15.44 -7.45 -4.96
CA PRO A 98 -16.32 -8.36 -5.68
C PRO A 98 -16.77 -7.74 -7.02
N ALA A 99 -17.39 -8.56 -7.88
CA ALA A 99 -18.01 -8.06 -9.09
C ALA A 99 -19.09 -7.02 -8.78
N GLY A 100 -19.01 -5.84 -9.43
CA GLY A 100 -19.90 -4.71 -9.16
C GLY A 100 -19.57 -3.95 -7.87
N GLY A 101 -18.48 -4.31 -7.18
CA GLY A 101 -18.06 -3.68 -5.93
C GLY A 101 -17.61 -2.23 -6.13
N VAL A 102 -17.79 -1.43 -5.07
CA VAL A 102 -17.41 -0.01 -5.05
C VAL A 102 -16.57 0.26 -3.81
N PHE A 103 -15.32 0.63 -4.02
CA PHE A 103 -14.43 1.07 -2.96
C PHE A 103 -14.34 2.60 -2.95
N ARG A 104 -14.47 3.19 -1.75
CA ARG A 104 -14.25 4.61 -1.51
C ARG A 104 -13.39 4.81 -0.28
N GLU A 105 -12.41 5.69 -0.39
CA GLU A 105 -11.48 5.98 0.68
C GLU A 105 -11.10 7.46 0.72
N THR A 106 -11.33 8.09 1.88
CA THR A 106 -11.01 9.50 2.12
C THR A 106 -9.57 9.66 2.55
N LEU A 107 -8.81 10.48 1.82
CA LEU A 107 -7.38 10.74 2.02
C LEU A 107 -7.13 12.24 2.26
N GLY A 108 -5.89 12.62 2.57
CA GLY A 108 -5.49 14.02 2.63
C GLY A 108 -5.52 14.64 1.23
N THR A 109 -6.04 15.87 1.12
CA THR A 109 -6.20 16.57 -0.17
C THR A 109 -4.88 16.73 -0.93
N ASP A 110 -3.78 16.92 -0.20
CA ASP A 110 -2.44 17.13 -0.76
C ASP A 110 -1.57 15.87 -0.72
N ASP A 111 -2.16 14.71 -0.42
CA ASP A 111 -1.42 13.44 -0.42
C ASP A 111 -1.05 13.08 -1.86
N THR A 112 0.16 12.55 -2.04
CA THR A 112 0.48 11.80 -3.25
C THR A 112 -0.23 10.46 -3.18
N VAL A 113 -1.05 10.14 -4.19
CA VAL A 113 -1.85 8.92 -4.22
C VAL A 113 -1.56 8.11 -5.47
N ILE A 114 -1.30 6.82 -5.28
CA ILE A 114 -1.12 5.85 -6.36
C ILE A 114 -2.03 4.63 -6.15
N VAL A 115 -2.49 4.08 -7.26
CA VAL A 115 -3.27 2.84 -7.33
C VAL A 115 -2.53 1.85 -8.22
N TYR A 116 -2.32 0.63 -7.75
CA TYR A 116 -1.66 -0.43 -8.53
C TYR A 116 -2.60 -1.61 -8.74
N GLY A 117 -2.89 -1.95 -10.00
CA GLY A 117 -3.74 -3.09 -10.34
C GLY A 117 -3.02 -4.41 -10.10
N VAL A 118 -3.56 -5.26 -9.22
CA VAL A 118 -2.98 -6.57 -8.89
C VAL A 118 -3.63 -7.65 -9.73
N GLU A 119 -4.96 -7.74 -9.70
CA GLU A 119 -5.75 -8.73 -10.45
C GLU A 119 -7.00 -8.09 -11.04
N GLY A 120 -7.39 -8.54 -12.22
CA GLY A 120 -8.57 -8.03 -12.92
C GLY A 120 -8.38 -6.65 -13.55
N LEU A 121 -9.50 -5.99 -13.78
CA LEU A 121 -9.59 -4.64 -14.35
C LEU A 121 -10.42 -3.79 -13.40
N ILE A 122 -9.92 -2.62 -13.03
CA ILE A 122 -10.62 -1.65 -12.19
C ILE A 122 -10.82 -0.35 -12.95
N ASP A 123 -11.84 0.41 -12.60
CA ASP A 123 -12.08 1.77 -13.08
C ASP A 123 -11.83 2.74 -11.92
N VAL A 124 -10.93 3.71 -12.13
CA VAL A 124 -10.43 4.61 -11.09
C VAL A 124 -10.93 6.04 -11.31
N GLY A 125 -11.38 6.67 -10.23
CA GLY A 125 -11.82 8.06 -10.19
C GLY A 125 -13.22 8.28 -10.77
N ALA A 126 -13.67 9.54 -10.74
CA ALA A 126 -15.02 9.92 -11.18
C ALA A 126 -15.27 9.71 -12.68
N GLU A 127 -14.21 9.79 -13.49
CA GLU A 127 -14.27 9.56 -14.94
C GLU A 127 -14.23 8.07 -15.31
N GLY A 128 -14.01 7.17 -14.34
CA GLY A 128 -13.94 5.73 -14.57
C GLY A 128 -12.80 5.33 -15.50
N LYS A 129 -11.57 5.80 -15.23
CA LYS A 129 -10.41 5.47 -16.07
C LYS A 129 -10.00 4.01 -15.84
N PRO A 130 -9.97 3.16 -16.88
CA PRO A 130 -9.61 1.76 -16.72
C PRO A 130 -8.14 1.61 -16.35
N LEU A 131 -7.86 0.71 -15.42
CA LEU A 131 -6.53 0.35 -14.93
C LEU A 131 -6.45 -1.17 -14.77
N ALA A 132 -5.62 -1.81 -15.59
CA ALA A 132 -5.46 -3.25 -15.64
C ALA A 132 -4.42 -3.75 -14.64
N SER A 133 -4.44 -5.06 -14.37
CA SER A 133 -3.37 -5.75 -13.65
C SER A 133 -1.98 -5.41 -14.22
N GLY A 134 -1.02 -5.13 -13.33
CA GLY A 134 0.34 -4.72 -13.67
C GLY A 134 0.53 -3.23 -13.94
N GLN A 135 -0.55 -2.43 -13.97
CA GLN A 135 -0.47 -1.00 -14.23
C GLN A 135 -0.45 -0.18 -12.93
N LEU A 136 0.28 0.94 -12.97
CA LEU A 136 0.32 1.94 -11.91
C LEU A 136 -0.40 3.21 -12.38
N GLY A 137 -1.37 3.64 -11.60
CA GLY A 137 -2.08 4.91 -11.76
C GLY A 137 -1.58 5.90 -10.73
N VAL A 138 -1.19 7.08 -11.19
CA VAL A 138 -0.89 8.23 -10.32
C VAL A 138 -2.11 9.14 -10.38
N LEU A 139 -2.70 9.42 -9.22
CA LEU A 139 -3.93 10.18 -9.14
C LEU A 139 -3.60 11.67 -8.95
N GLU A 140 -4.47 12.51 -9.48
CA GLU A 140 -4.46 13.94 -9.19
C GLU A 140 -4.91 14.19 -7.74
N HIS A 141 -4.58 15.36 -7.21
CA HIS A 141 -4.98 15.76 -5.87
C HIS A 141 -6.49 15.74 -5.70
N GLY A 142 -6.93 15.28 -4.53
CA GLY A 142 -8.33 15.10 -4.19
C GLY A 142 -8.44 14.53 -2.79
N ASN A 143 -9.63 14.62 -2.20
CA ASN A 143 -9.90 14.14 -0.84
C ASN A 143 -10.52 12.74 -0.81
N GLU A 144 -10.90 12.17 -1.95
CA GLU A 144 -11.50 10.84 -2.03
C GLU A 144 -11.00 10.09 -3.26
N VAL A 145 -10.69 8.81 -3.07
CA VAL A 145 -10.44 7.86 -4.14
C VAL A 145 -11.64 6.95 -4.28
N SER A 146 -12.17 6.85 -5.49
CA SER A 146 -13.21 5.89 -5.85
C SER A 146 -12.66 4.88 -6.85
N VAL A 147 -12.92 3.60 -6.60
CA VAL A 147 -12.56 2.49 -7.49
C VAL A 147 -13.77 1.58 -7.64
N THR A 148 -14.09 1.21 -8.87
CA THR A 148 -15.15 0.26 -9.19
C THR A 148 -14.61 -0.88 -10.04
N SER A 149 -15.31 -2.01 -10.07
CA SER A 149 -15.05 -3.05 -11.07
C SER A 149 -16.31 -3.81 -11.44
N SER A 150 -16.43 -4.22 -12.69
CA SER A 150 -17.53 -5.07 -13.19
C SER A 150 -17.32 -6.56 -12.89
N ALA A 151 -16.10 -6.97 -12.54
CA ALA A 151 -15.71 -8.33 -12.20
C ALA A 151 -14.93 -8.35 -10.88
N PRO A 152 -14.63 -9.51 -10.28
CA PRO A 152 -13.74 -9.56 -9.12
C PRO A 152 -12.37 -8.97 -9.49
N ALA A 153 -11.83 -8.13 -8.62
CA ALA A 153 -10.57 -7.44 -8.84
C ALA A 153 -9.81 -7.22 -7.54
N ARG A 154 -8.49 -7.02 -7.65
CA ARG A 154 -7.62 -6.70 -6.52
C ARG A 154 -6.66 -5.59 -6.90
N PHE A 155 -6.43 -4.66 -5.98
CA PHE A 155 -5.52 -3.54 -6.20
C PHE A 155 -4.88 -3.07 -4.90
N LEU A 156 -3.77 -2.35 -5.02
CA LEU A 156 -3.13 -1.66 -3.91
C LEU A 156 -3.48 -0.17 -3.99
N LEU A 157 -3.82 0.42 -2.84
CA LEU A 157 -3.90 1.87 -2.67
C LEU A 157 -2.76 2.31 -1.76
N ILE A 158 -1.94 3.25 -2.23
CA ILE A 158 -0.87 3.85 -1.44
C ILE A 158 -1.02 5.36 -1.47
N ALA A 159 -0.95 5.97 -0.30
CA ALA A 159 -1.03 7.42 -0.14
C ALA A 159 -0.02 7.91 0.90
N GLY A 160 0.40 9.17 0.78
CA GLY A 160 1.19 9.83 1.81
C GLY A 160 1.54 11.26 1.46
N LYS A 161 1.87 12.04 2.49
CA LYS A 161 2.28 13.43 2.37
C LYS A 161 3.63 13.53 1.66
N PRO A 162 3.75 14.41 0.66
CA PRO A 162 5.03 14.66 0.02
C PRO A 162 6.02 15.25 1.03
N LEU A 163 7.27 14.80 0.98
CA LEU A 163 8.32 15.33 1.85
C LEU A 163 8.70 16.78 1.48
N ASN A 164 8.50 17.17 0.22
CA ASN A 164 8.95 18.45 -0.33
C ASN A 164 10.45 18.71 -0.09
N GLU A 165 11.25 17.65 -0.13
CA GLU A 165 12.70 17.66 0.02
C GLU A 165 13.36 17.14 -1.26
N PRO A 166 14.59 17.59 -1.59
CA PRO A 166 15.32 17.07 -2.73
C PRO A 166 15.54 15.56 -2.66
N ILE A 167 15.48 14.89 -3.81
CA ILE A 167 15.76 13.46 -3.95
C ILE A 167 17.06 13.30 -4.75
N ALA A 168 18.07 12.69 -4.14
CA ALA A 168 19.27 12.20 -4.82
C ALA A 168 19.33 10.68 -4.66
N ARG A 169 19.38 9.93 -5.77
CA ARG A 169 19.36 8.46 -5.79
C ARG A 169 20.52 7.93 -6.63
N GLY A 170 21.18 6.87 -6.18
CA GLY A 170 22.30 6.23 -6.87
C GLY A 170 22.44 4.75 -6.54
N GLY A 171 21.45 3.92 -6.91
CA GLY A 171 21.37 2.52 -6.46
C GLY A 171 20.63 2.42 -5.12
N PRO A 172 20.82 1.34 -4.33
CA PRO A 172 20.82 1.54 -2.88
C PRO A 172 21.69 2.74 -2.51
#